data_AF-A0A916DP04-F1
#
_entry.id   AF-A0A916DP04-F1
#
_cell.length_a   1.000
_cell.length_b   1.000
_cell.length_c   1.000
_cell.angle_alpha   90.00
_cell.angle_beta   90.00
_cell.angle_gamma   90.00
#
_symmetry.space_group_name_H-M   'P 1'
#
loop_
_entity.id
_entity.type
_entity.pdbx_description
1 polymer ?
#
loop_
_entity_poly.entity_id
_entity_poly.type
_entity_poly.pdbx_seq_one_letter_code
_entity_poly.pdbx_strand_id
1 'polypeptide(L)' 'MHFTPLPYLDPGSGSFIIQIAIAALLGLGVAIRASWSSIKKFFGMKSKSADEETDSDDAQN' A
#
# COMPACT_ATOMS: atom_id res chain seq x y z
N MET A 1 11.33 -14.40 -50.31
CA MET A 1 10.90 -14.90 -48.98
C MET A 1 10.87 -13.68 -48.06
N HIS A 2 9.68 -13.22 -47.65
CA HIS A 2 9.58 -12.10 -46.72
C HIS A 2 9.77 -12.63 -45.29
N PHE A 3 10.88 -12.25 -44.66
CA PHE A 3 11.10 -12.46 -43.24
C PHE A 3 10.48 -11.28 -42.50
N THR A 4 9.32 -11.49 -41.90
CA THR A 4 8.79 -10.60 -40.87
C THR A 4 9.45 -10.97 -39.54
N PRO A 5 10.29 -10.11 -38.94
CA PRO A 5 10.81 -10.36 -37.61
C PRO A 5 9.62 -10.46 -36.64
N LEU A 6 9.68 -11.42 -35.71
CA LEU A 6 8.77 -11.41 -34.58
C LEU A 6 8.90 -10.03 -33.92
N PRO A 7 7.79 -9.34 -33.61
CA PRO A 7 7.84 -8.10 -32.86
C PRO A 7 8.32 -8.43 -31.44
N TYR A 8 9.63 -8.59 -31.31
CA TYR A 8 10.33 -8.74 -30.07
C TYR A 8 10.25 -7.37 -29.41
N LEU A 9 9.44 -7.31 -28.37
CA LEU A 9 9.37 -6.18 -27.46
C LEU A 9 10.81 -5.94 -27.00
N ASP A 10 11.44 -4.92 -27.60
CA ASP A 10 12.76 -4.33 -27.36
C ASP A 10 13.40 -4.83 -26.05
N PRO A 11 14.66 -5.28 -25.96
CA PRO A 11 15.26 -5.87 -24.75
C PRO A 11 15.01 -5.13 -23.42
N GLY A 12 14.71 -3.82 -23.42
CA GLY A 12 14.27 -3.06 -22.24
C GLY A 12 12.77 -3.15 -21.87
N SER A 13 11.90 -3.55 -22.81
CA SER A 13 10.44 -3.65 -22.71
C SER A 13 9.90 -5.09 -22.64
N GLY A 14 10.77 -6.09 -22.54
CA GLY A 14 10.46 -7.52 -22.68
C GLY A 14 9.35 -8.09 -21.77
N SER A 15 8.90 -7.36 -20.74
CA SER A 15 7.64 -7.69 -20.07
C SER A 15 6.99 -6.52 -19.31
N PHE A 16 6.60 -5.47 -20.04
CA PHE A 16 5.90 -4.32 -19.47
C PHE A 16 4.63 -4.70 -18.66
N ILE A 17 3.93 -5.76 -19.07
CA ILE A 17 2.76 -6.28 -18.35
C ILE A 17 3.14 -6.81 -16.97
N ILE A 18 4.24 -7.56 -16.85
CA ILE A 18 4.73 -8.07 -15.57
C ILE A 18 5.21 -6.91 -14.70
N GLN A 19 5.87 -5.91 -15.28
CA GLN A 19 6.29 -4.71 -14.54
C GLN A 19 5.10 -3.93 -13.97
N ILE A 20 4.03 -3.72 -14.75
CA ILE A 20 2.79 -3.10 -14.28
C ILE A 20 2.15 -3.96 -13.19
N ALA A 21 2.10 -5.27 -13.35
CA ALA A 21 1.54 -6.16 -12.34
C ALA A 21 2.29 -6.06 -11.01
N ILE A 22 3.63 -6.08 -11.04
CA ILE A 22 4.47 -5.92 -9.85
C ILE A 22 4.27 -4.53 -9.24
N ALA A 23 4.29 -3.47 -10.05
CA ALA A 23 4.09 -2.11 -9.59
C ALA A 23 2.70 -1.91 -8.94
N ALA A 24 1.65 -2.50 -9.52
CA ALA A 24 0.30 -2.46 -8.97
C ALA A 24 0.22 -3.20 -7.63
N LEU A 25 0.82 -4.38 -7.51
CA LEU A 25 0.85 -5.15 -6.26
C LEU A 25 1.61 -4.40 -5.16
N LEU A 26 2.78 -3.84 -5.46
CA LEU A 26 3.57 -3.06 -4.52
C LEU A 26 2.83 -1.77 -4.12
N GLY A 27 2.29 -1.03 -5.08
CA GLY A 27 1.52 0.18 -4.85
C GLY A 27 0.29 -0.07 -3.98
N LEU A 28 -0.46 -1.14 -4.25
CA LEU A 28 -1.61 -1.54 -3.45
C LEU A 28 -1.20 -1.95 -2.03
N GLY A 29 -0.12 -2.73 -1.89
CA GLY A 29 0.42 -3.12 -0.58
C GLY A 29 0.80 -1.92 0.28
N VAL A 30 1.52 -0.95 -0.30
CA VAL A 30 1.91 0.30 0.39
C VAL A 30 0.68 1.14 0.72
N ALA A 31 -0.27 1.29 -0.21
CA ALA A 31 -1.49 2.07 0.01
C ALA A 31 -2.35 1.50 1.15
N ILE A 32 -2.51 0.17 1.21
CA ILE A 32 -3.21 -0.52 2.31
C ILE A 32 -2.47 -0.30 3.63
N ARG A 33 -1.13 -0.45 3.64
CA ARG A 33 -0.32 -0.25 4.85
C ARG A 33 -0.41 1.19 5.37
N ALA A 34 -0.30 2.18 4.49
CA ALA A 34 -0.41 3.60 4.84
C ALA A 34 -1.81 3.94 5.35
N SER A 35 -2.85 3.35 4.76
CA SER A 35 -4.25 3.62 5.09
C SER A 35 -4.81 2.73 6.21
N TRP A 36 -3.97 1.93 6.90
CA TRP A 36 -4.43 0.94 7.88
C TRP A 36 -5.30 1.55 8.99
N SER A 37 -4.98 2.77 9.43
CA SER A 37 -5.79 3.49 10.44
C SER A 37 -7.18 3.84 9.92
N SER A 38 -7.26 4.39 8.70
CA SER A 38 -8.52 4.71 8.04
C SER A 38 -9.34 3.45 7.76
N ILE A 39 -8.72 2.39 7.24
CA ILE A 39 -9.39 1.10 6.96
C ILE A 39 -10.02 0.53 8.24
N LYS A 40 -9.27 0.53 9.36
CA LYS A 40 -9.81 0.10 10.67
C LYS A 40 -11.01 0.96 11.10
N LYS A 41 -10.94 2.28 10.90
CA LYS A 41 -12.04 3.21 11.22
C LYS A 41 -13.27 2.98 10.33
N PHE A 42 -13.10 2.72 9.04
CA PHE A 42 -14.19 2.37 8.12
C PHE A 42 -14.86 1.04 8.48
N PHE A 43 -14.08 0.08 9.00
CA PHE A 43 -14.61 -1.19 9.51
C PHE A 43 -15.21 -1.11 10.93
N GLY A 44 -15.39 0.10 11.48
CA GLY A 44 -15.98 0.29 12.81
C GLY A 44 -15.07 -0.20 13.95
N MET A 45 -13.84 -0.57 13.66
CA MET A 45 -12.86 -0.97 14.66
C MET A 45 -12.33 0.30 15.31
N LYS A 46 -12.95 0.69 16.44
CA LYS A 46 -12.44 1.76 17.31
C LYS A 46 -11.00 1.38 17.66
N SER A 47 -10.02 2.08 17.08
CA SER A 47 -8.64 1.95 17.54
C SER A 47 -8.66 2.33 19.01
N LYS A 48 -8.42 1.36 19.89
CA LYS A 48 -8.06 1.62 21.27
C LYS A 48 -6.72 2.34 21.17
N SER A 49 -6.77 3.67 21.04
CA SER A 49 -5.59 4.51 21.14
C SER A 49 -4.99 4.18 22.50
N ALA A 50 -3.77 3.67 22.48
CA ALA A 50 -2.95 3.50 23.66
C ALA A 50 -2.39 4.87 24.06
N ASP A 51 -3.29 5.82 24.31
CA ASP A 51 -3.02 7.16 24.83
C ASP A 51 -4.08 7.46 25.89
N GLU A 52 -4.04 6.70 26.99
CA GLU A 52 -4.66 7.06 28.27
C GLU A 52 -3.71 6.63 29.40
N GLU A 53 -2.47 7.13 29.36
CA GLU A 53 -1.60 7.18 30.54
C GLU A 53 -0.94 8.56 30.56
N THR A 54 -1.19 9.32 31.63
CA THR A 54 -0.58 10.59 32.06
C THR A 54 -1.18 11.88 31.49
N ASP A 55 -2.11 12.49 32.23
CA ASP A 55 -1.83 13.67 33.09
C ASP A 55 -3.12 14.47 33.36
N SER A 56 -3.72 14.33 34.55
CA SER A 56 -4.29 15.47 35.30
C SER A 56 -4.71 15.05 36.71
N ASP A 57 -4.28 15.90 37.65
CA ASP A 57 -4.82 16.18 38.99
C ASP A 57 -4.17 15.47 40.18
N ASP A 58 -2.94 15.94 40.45
CA ASP A 58 -2.59 16.49 41.76
C ASP A 58 -3.74 17.37 42.32
N ALA A 59 -3.92 17.34 43.64
CA ALA A 59 -4.91 18.05 44.45
C ALA A 59 -6.32 17.45 44.50
N GLN A 60 -6.59 16.65 45.55
CA GLN A 60 -7.61 17.02 46.55
C GLN A 60 -7.16 16.62 47.97
N ASN A 61 -7.22 17.63 48.84
CA ASN A 61 -6.95 17.70 50.27
C ASN A 61 -7.75 16.71 51.12
#